data_AF-A0A7K3H9C1-F1
#
_entry.id   AF-A0A7K3H9C1-F1
#
_cell.length_a   1.000
_cell.length_b   1.000
_cell.length_c   1.000
_cell.angle_alpha   90.00
_cell.angle_beta   90.00
_cell.angle_gamma   90.00
#
_symmetry.space_group_name_H-M   'P 1'
#
loop_
_entity.id
_entity.type
_entity.pdbx_description
1 polymer ?
#
loop_
_entity_poly.entity_id
_entity_poly.type
_entity_poly.pdbx_seq_one_letter_code
_entity_poly.pdbx_strand_id
1 'polypeptide(L)'
;MPPTLASLVAHPALKLAVRAGEDRLETPVRWAHASELADPVPYLDGGELLLVTALKLDAENGEEMRAYVRRLAGAGVVGLGFAVGVNYEDIPEALVSAAAEEGMPLLEVPRRTPFIAISKAVSAAIAAEQYQAVTAGFAAQRELTRAALG
;
A
#
# COMPACT_ATOMS: atom_id res chain seq x y z
N MET A 1 11.99 3.94 10.12
CA MET A 1 11.25 4.61 9.03
C MET A 1 10.17 3.64 8.61
N PRO A 2 8.92 4.11 8.50
CA PRO A 2 7.81 3.23 8.18
C PRO A 2 8.01 2.67 6.77
N PRO A 3 7.49 1.47 6.46
CA PRO A 3 7.51 0.99 5.09
C PRO A 3 6.76 1.96 4.19
N THR A 4 7.33 2.26 3.03
CA THR A 4 6.71 3.09 1.99
C THR A 4 6.26 2.22 0.82
N LEU A 5 5.41 2.75 -0.06
CA LEU A 5 5.05 2.06 -1.30
C LEU A 5 6.29 1.78 -2.16
N ALA A 6 7.24 2.72 -2.21
CA ALA A 6 8.53 2.54 -2.88
C ALA A 6 9.29 1.32 -2.33
N SER A 7 9.32 1.14 -1.01
CA SER A 7 9.97 -0.01 -0.38
C SER A 7 9.32 -1.35 -0.75
N LEU A 8 7.99 -1.38 -0.92
CA LEU A 8 7.26 -2.58 -1.35
C LEU A 8 7.51 -2.89 -2.82
N VAL A 9 7.54 -1.87 -3.68
CA VAL A 9 7.88 -2.01 -5.10
C VAL A 9 9.31 -2.52 -5.27
N ALA A 10 10.25 -2.00 -4.48
CA ALA A 10 11.64 -2.43 -4.49
C ALA A 10 11.83 -3.85 -3.94
N HIS A 11 10.86 -4.43 -3.23
CA HIS A 11 10.97 -5.76 -2.64
C HIS A 11 10.99 -6.84 -3.73
N PRO A 12 12.12 -7.51 -4.02
CA PRO A 12 12.29 -8.30 -5.23
C PRO A 12 11.36 -9.52 -5.33
N ALA A 13 10.90 -10.04 -4.19
CA ALA A 13 9.97 -11.17 -4.13
C ALA A 13 8.52 -10.80 -4.47
N LEU A 14 8.12 -9.53 -4.30
CA LEU A 14 6.74 -9.10 -4.54
C LEU A 14 6.47 -8.80 -6.01
N LYS A 15 7.51 -8.38 -6.75
CA LYS A 15 7.43 -8.13 -8.21
C LYS A 15 6.32 -7.15 -8.59
N LEU A 16 6.08 -6.16 -7.74
CA LEU A 16 5.08 -5.12 -7.99
C LEU A 16 5.60 -4.16 -9.07
N ALA A 17 4.69 -3.60 -9.86
CA ALA A 17 5.02 -2.56 -10.83
C ALA A 17 4.10 -1.36 -10.65
N VAL A 18 4.63 -0.15 -10.83
CA VAL A 18 3.84 1.08 -10.70
C VAL A 18 3.13 1.37 -12.01
N ARG A 19 1.89 1.84 -11.92
CA ARG A 19 1.00 2.09 -13.05
C ARG A 19 0.36 3.48 -13.02
N ALA A 20 0.31 4.11 -11.84
CA ALA A 20 -0.04 5.51 -11.65
C ALA A 20 0.52 6.02 -10.31
N GLY A 21 0.59 7.34 -10.13
CA GLY A 21 0.96 7.98 -8.85
C GLY A 21 2.41 7.78 -8.41
N GLU A 22 3.36 7.76 -9.36
CA GLU A 22 4.80 7.56 -9.11
C GLU A 22 5.41 8.61 -8.17
N ASP A 23 4.88 9.83 -8.20
CA ASP A 23 5.29 10.97 -7.38
C ASP A 23 4.98 10.79 -5.88
N ARG A 24 4.13 9.81 -5.53
CA ARG A 24 3.68 9.56 -4.15
C ARG A 24 4.15 8.24 -3.56
N LEU A 25 5.14 7.58 -4.16
CA LEU A 25 5.62 6.28 -3.68
C LEU A 25 6.33 6.34 -2.31
N GLU A 26 6.81 7.51 -1.89
CA GLU A 26 7.37 7.69 -0.55
C GLU A 26 6.30 7.77 0.56
N THR A 27 5.01 7.63 0.22
CA THR A 27 3.93 7.61 1.20
C THR A 27 4.06 6.38 2.13
N PRO A 28 4.05 6.56 3.47
CA PRO A 28 4.06 5.47 4.43
C PRO A 28 2.83 4.57 4.32
N VAL A 29 3.04 3.26 4.43
CA VAL A 29 2.01 2.22 4.46
C VAL A 29 1.85 1.72 5.89
N ARG A 30 0.66 1.87 6.46
CA ARG A 30 0.35 1.43 7.83
C ARG A 30 -0.21 0.01 7.88
N TRP A 31 -0.82 -0.45 6.79
CA TRP A 31 -1.36 -1.79 6.67
C TRP A 31 -1.55 -2.15 5.20
N ALA A 32 -1.67 -3.45 4.90
CA ALA A 32 -2.12 -3.91 3.59
C ALA A 32 -3.14 -5.03 3.75
N HIS A 33 -4.27 -4.91 3.07
CA HIS A 33 -5.38 -5.84 3.18
C HIS A 33 -6.15 -5.92 1.86
N ALA A 34 -6.77 -7.08 1.62
CA ALA A 34 -7.54 -7.35 0.43
C ALA A 34 -9.04 -7.15 0.64
N SER A 35 -9.69 -6.34 -0.19
CA SER A 35 -11.14 -6.13 -0.17
C SER A 35 -11.72 -6.24 -1.56
N GLU A 36 -12.91 -6.80 -1.67
CA GLU A 36 -13.68 -6.87 -2.92
C GLU A 36 -15.01 -6.12 -2.79
N LEU A 37 -15.16 -5.25 -1.78
CA LEU A 37 -16.37 -4.46 -1.61
C LEU A 37 -16.38 -3.32 -2.62
N ALA A 38 -17.55 -3.09 -3.24
CA ALA A 38 -17.78 -1.90 -4.05
C ALA A 38 -17.64 -0.61 -3.23
N ASP A 39 -17.91 -0.69 -1.92
CA ASP A 39 -17.58 0.34 -0.96
C ASP A 39 -16.89 -0.24 0.28
N PRO A 40 -15.55 -0.18 0.36
CA PRO A 40 -14.81 -0.66 1.52
C PRO A 40 -14.66 0.38 2.65
N VAL A 41 -15.00 1.65 2.39
CA VAL A 41 -14.68 2.78 3.30
C VAL A 41 -15.17 2.62 4.74
N PRO A 42 -16.34 2.03 5.03
CA PRO A 42 -16.78 1.82 6.41
C PRO A 42 -15.86 0.94 7.28
N TYR A 43 -14.88 0.26 6.67
CA TYR A 43 -13.96 -0.68 7.33
C TYR A 43 -12.50 -0.24 7.27
N LEU A 44 -12.24 1.01 6.88
CA LEU A 44 -10.90 1.57 6.70
C LEU A 44 -10.61 2.64 7.77
N ASP A 45 -9.35 2.70 8.20
CA ASP A 45 -8.82 3.68 9.16
C ASP A 45 -7.87 4.70 8.49
N GLY A 46 -7.51 4.48 7.23
CA GLY A 46 -6.56 5.30 6.46
C GLY A 46 -5.11 4.82 6.60
N GLY A 47 -4.29 5.13 5.60
CA GLY A 47 -2.89 4.68 5.55
C GLY A 47 -2.71 3.27 4.96
N GLU A 48 -3.76 2.63 4.47
CA GLU A 48 -3.69 1.28 3.92
C GLU A 48 -3.30 1.26 2.43
N LEU A 49 -2.55 0.22 2.07
CA LEU A 49 -2.50 -0.28 0.70
C LEU A 49 -3.65 -1.29 0.52
N LEU A 50 -4.70 -0.88 -0.20
CA LEU A 50 -5.83 -1.77 -0.48
C LEU A 50 -5.48 -2.70 -1.65
N LEU A 51 -5.78 -3.99 -1.53
CA LEU A 51 -5.51 -4.99 -2.55
C LEU A 51 -6.83 -5.52 -3.13
N VAL A 52 -6.96 -5.55 -4.45
CA VAL A 52 -8.22 -5.92 -5.13
C VAL A 52 -7.95 -6.81 -6.33
N THR A 53 -8.85 -7.76 -6.57
CA THR A 53 -8.95 -8.55 -7.81
C THR A 53 -10.05 -8.00 -8.73
N ALA A 54 -10.88 -7.08 -8.22
CA ALA A 54 -12.02 -6.48 -8.90
C ALA A 54 -13.07 -7.51 -9.35
N LEU A 55 -13.34 -8.52 -8.52
CA LEU A 55 -14.37 -9.53 -8.81
C LEU A 55 -15.81 -9.00 -8.69
N LYS A 56 -16.01 -7.90 -7.96
CA LYS A 56 -17.33 -7.28 -7.74
C LYS A 56 -17.41 -5.83 -8.25
N LEU A 57 -16.42 -5.40 -9.01
CA LEU A 57 -16.32 -4.07 -9.59
C LEU A 57 -16.38 -4.21 -11.11
N ASP A 58 -17.11 -3.33 -11.79
CA ASP A 58 -16.95 -3.19 -13.23
C ASP A 58 -15.77 -2.26 -13.51
N ALA A 59 -14.56 -2.85 -13.53
CA ALA A 59 -13.33 -2.09 -13.67
C ALA A 59 -13.14 -1.48 -15.07
N GLU A 60 -13.97 -1.83 -16.06
CA GLU A 60 -13.98 -1.17 -17.37
C GLU A 60 -14.86 0.08 -17.39
N ASN A 61 -15.77 0.23 -16.41
CA ASN A 61 -16.61 1.40 -16.29
C ASN A 61 -15.84 2.58 -15.69
N GLY A 62 -15.50 3.55 -16.54
CA GLY A 62 -14.75 4.75 -16.15
C GLY A 62 -15.44 5.63 -15.10
N GLU A 63 -16.77 5.71 -15.08
CA GLU A 63 -17.48 6.49 -14.06
C GLU A 63 -17.42 5.79 -12.70
N GLU A 64 -17.62 4.47 -12.69
CA GLU A 64 -17.51 3.64 -11.49
C GLU A 64 -16.08 3.70 -10.91
N MET A 65 -15.05 3.57 -11.75
CA MET A 65 -13.66 3.61 -11.31
C MET A 65 -13.25 4.98 -10.78
N ARG A 66 -13.67 6.08 -11.41
CA ARG A 66 -13.47 7.43 -10.84
C ARG A 66 -14.14 7.58 -9.48
N ALA A 67 -15.38 7.13 -9.34
CA ALA A 67 -16.10 7.20 -8.08
C ALA A 67 -15.44 6.33 -6.99
N TYR A 68 -14.99 5.14 -7.35
CA TYR A 68 -14.29 4.21 -6.46
C TYR A 68 -12.96 4.81 -5.96
N VAL A 69 -12.09 5.23 -6.88
CA VAL A 69 -10.78 5.83 -6.55
C VAL A 69 -10.95 7.07 -5.67
N ARG A 70 -11.87 7.98 -6.02
CA ARG A 70 -12.17 9.17 -5.21
C ARG A 70 -12.56 8.82 -3.78
N ARG A 71 -13.38 7.79 -3.62
CA ARG A 71 -13.85 7.35 -2.30
C ARG A 71 -12.70 6.79 -1.46
N LEU A 72 -11.83 5.99 -2.07
CA LEU A 72 -10.63 5.46 -1.41
C LEU A 72 -9.67 6.58 -1.00
N ALA A 73 -9.39 7.51 -1.92
CA ALA A 73 -8.53 8.66 -1.65
C ALA A 73 -9.10 9.52 -0.51
N GLY A 74 -10.41 9.78 -0.52
CA GLY A 74 -11.12 10.51 0.53
C GLY A 74 -11.10 9.81 1.89
N ALA A 75 -11.01 8.47 1.91
CA ALA A 75 -10.86 7.66 3.12
C ALA A 75 -9.41 7.55 3.62
N GLY A 76 -8.45 8.16 2.91
CA GLY A 76 -7.03 8.14 3.29
C GLY A 76 -6.28 6.88 2.88
N VAL A 77 -6.83 6.07 1.96
CA VAL A 77 -6.09 4.97 1.33
C VAL A 77 -4.88 5.53 0.61
N VAL A 78 -3.70 4.94 0.85
CA VAL A 78 -2.44 5.49 0.33
C VAL A 78 -2.04 4.88 -1.01
N GLY A 79 -2.60 3.74 -1.36
CA GLY A 79 -2.42 3.12 -2.67
C GLY A 79 -3.36 1.96 -2.91
N LEU A 80 -3.47 1.56 -4.16
CA LEU A 80 -4.26 0.43 -4.62
C LEU A 80 -3.36 -0.59 -5.32
N GLY A 81 -3.37 -1.84 -4.87
CA GLY A 81 -2.75 -2.96 -5.56
C GLY A 81 -3.80 -3.76 -6.31
N PHE A 82 -3.66 -3.89 -7.63
CA PHE A 82 -4.59 -4.60 -8.49
C PHE A 82 -3.98 -5.92 -8.95
N ALA A 83 -4.65 -7.03 -8.68
CA ALA A 83 -4.22 -8.35 -9.14
C ALA A 83 -4.60 -8.59 -10.60
N VAL A 84 -3.58 -8.74 -11.44
CA VAL A 84 -3.73 -9.13 -12.85
C VAL A 84 -3.68 -10.64 -13.03
N GLY A 85 -4.31 -11.15 -14.08
CA GLY A 85 -4.44 -12.56 -14.39
C GLY A 85 -5.40 -13.33 -13.45
N VAL A 86 -6.32 -12.60 -12.79
CA VAL A 86 -7.36 -13.19 -11.92
C VAL A 86 -8.76 -12.99 -12.54
N ASN A 87 -9.28 -11.76 -12.48
CA ASN A 87 -10.52 -11.40 -13.16
C ASN A 87 -10.25 -10.67 -14.49
N TYR A 88 -9.20 -9.84 -14.51
CA TYR A 88 -8.71 -9.12 -15.68
C TYR A 88 -7.27 -9.54 -15.99
N GLU A 89 -6.93 -9.67 -17.28
CA GLU A 89 -5.58 -10.06 -17.71
C GLU A 89 -4.54 -8.95 -17.46
N ASP A 90 -4.95 -7.69 -17.60
CA ASP A 90 -4.19 -6.49 -17.27
C ASP A 90 -5.10 -5.52 -16.49
N ILE A 91 -4.54 -4.44 -15.93
CA ILE A 91 -5.33 -3.42 -15.26
C ILE A 91 -6.15 -2.63 -16.30
N PRO A 92 -7.48 -2.56 -16.16
CA PRO A 92 -8.29 -1.77 -17.08
C PRO A 92 -7.88 -0.29 -17.12
N GLU A 93 -7.84 0.29 -18.32
CA GLU A 93 -7.42 1.68 -18.55
C GLU A 93 -8.28 2.69 -17.77
N ALA A 94 -9.56 2.38 -17.56
CA ALA A 94 -10.48 3.15 -16.74
C ALA A 94 -9.96 3.34 -15.30
N LEU A 95 -9.40 2.29 -14.70
CA LEU A 95 -8.81 2.35 -13.36
C LEU A 95 -7.47 3.09 -13.35
N VAL A 96 -6.62 2.87 -14.36
CA VAL A 96 -5.34 3.59 -14.50
C VAL A 96 -5.58 5.10 -14.61
N SER A 97 -6.52 5.50 -15.47
CA SER A 97 -6.88 6.91 -15.68
C SER A 97 -7.45 7.54 -14.41
N ALA A 98 -8.39 6.85 -13.74
CA ALA A 98 -8.96 7.33 -12.48
C ALA A 98 -7.90 7.50 -11.39
N ALA A 99 -7.00 6.53 -11.23
CA ALA A 99 -5.90 6.60 -10.27
C ALA A 99 -4.93 7.76 -10.59
N ALA A 100 -4.61 7.96 -11.87
CA ALA A 100 -3.76 9.07 -12.30
C ALA A 100 -4.41 10.45 -12.05
N GLU A 101 -5.70 10.60 -12.35
CA GLU A 101 -6.46 11.84 -12.10
C GLU A 101 -6.47 12.23 -10.62
N GLU A 102 -6.63 11.26 -9.72
CA GLU A 102 -6.67 11.48 -8.26
C GLU A 102 -5.27 11.44 -7.62
N GLY A 103 -4.21 11.20 -8.40
CA GLY A 103 -2.85 11.02 -7.90
C GLY A 103 -2.73 9.88 -6.90
N MET A 104 -3.52 8.82 -7.05
CA MET A 104 -3.46 7.64 -6.20
C MET A 104 -2.43 6.64 -6.76
N PRO A 105 -1.42 6.24 -5.97
CA PRO A 105 -0.51 5.17 -6.38
C PRO A 105 -1.27 3.89 -6.74
N LEU A 106 -1.07 3.41 -7.96
CA LEU A 106 -1.65 2.17 -8.47
C LEU A 106 -0.52 1.18 -8.76
N LEU A 107 -0.57 0.04 -8.10
CA LEU A 107 0.42 -1.03 -8.22
C LEU A 107 -0.20 -2.24 -8.91
N GLU A 108 0.46 -2.73 -9.96
CA GLU A 108 0.18 -4.04 -10.51
C GLU A 108 0.73 -5.12 -9.58
N VAL A 109 -0.13 -6.08 -9.23
CA VAL A 109 0.23 -7.27 -8.48
C VAL A 109 0.15 -8.47 -9.43
N PRO A 110 1.29 -9.09 -9.80
CA PRO A 110 1.26 -10.21 -10.74
C PRO A 110 0.61 -11.42 -10.07
N ARG A 111 -0.08 -12.24 -10.86
CA ARG A 111 -0.81 -13.46 -10.41
C ARG A 111 -0.03 -14.37 -9.46
N ARG A 112 1.29 -14.46 -9.62
CA ARG A 112 2.19 -15.29 -8.79
C ARG A 112 2.43 -14.74 -7.39
N THR A 113 2.09 -13.47 -7.14
CA THR A 113 2.28 -12.79 -5.86
C THR A 113 0.96 -12.82 -5.09
N PRO A 114 0.81 -13.72 -4.10
CA PRO A 114 -0.42 -13.76 -3.31
C PRO A 114 -0.48 -12.53 -2.39
N PHE A 115 -1.66 -11.94 -2.21
CA PHE A 115 -1.84 -10.77 -1.36
C PHE A 115 -1.33 -10.96 0.07
N ILE A 116 -1.41 -12.18 0.62
CA ILE A 116 -0.85 -12.50 1.94
C ILE A 116 0.67 -12.25 2.03
N ALA A 117 1.41 -12.39 0.93
CA ALA A 117 2.84 -12.08 0.91
C ALA A 117 3.09 -10.57 1.07
N ILE A 118 2.25 -9.74 0.45
CA ILE A 118 2.31 -8.28 0.57
C ILE A 118 1.94 -7.86 2.01
N SER A 119 0.82 -8.37 2.55
CA SER A 119 0.41 -8.08 3.93
C SER A 119 1.48 -8.51 4.95
N LYS A 120 2.11 -9.67 4.76
CA LYS A 120 3.23 -10.12 5.61
C LYS A 120 4.46 -9.23 5.48
N ALA A 121 4.81 -8.79 4.27
CA ALA A 121 5.94 -7.89 4.06
C ALA A 121 5.74 -6.54 4.77
N VAL A 122 4.54 -5.96 4.65
CA VAL A 122 4.18 -4.72 5.37
C VAL A 122 4.24 -4.93 6.88
N SER A 123 3.61 -6.00 7.39
CA SER A 123 3.61 -6.31 8.83
C SER A 123 5.02 -6.51 9.38
N ALA A 124 5.87 -7.26 8.67
CA ALA A 124 7.26 -7.48 9.07
C ALA A 124 8.08 -6.18 9.06
N ALA A 125 7.89 -5.31 8.09
CA ALA A 125 8.58 -4.03 8.02
C ALA A 125 8.18 -3.08 9.15
N ILE A 126 6.89 -3.03 9.50
CA ILE A 126 6.39 -2.26 10.66
C ILE A 126 7.01 -2.80 11.95
N ALA A 127 7.01 -4.12 12.15
CA ALA A 127 7.60 -4.74 13.33
C ALA A 127 9.11 -4.45 13.43
N ALA A 128 9.83 -4.49 12.31
CA ALA A 128 11.25 -4.16 12.25
C ALA A 128 11.53 -2.69 12.64
N GLU A 129 10.71 -1.75 12.16
CA GLU A 129 10.80 -0.35 12.55
C GLU A 129 10.61 -0.17 14.06
N GLN A 130 9.55 -0.76 14.61
CA GLN A 130 9.23 -0.65 16.04
C GLN A 130 10.39 -1.17 16.90
N TYR A 131 10.98 -2.30 16.49
CA TYR A 131 12.14 -2.87 17.18
C TYR A 131 13.38 -1.96 17.14
N GLN A 132 13.65 -1.32 15.99
CA GLN A 132 14.74 -0.37 15.85
C GLN A 132 14.54 0.86 16.73
N ALA A 133 13.33 1.40 16.79
CA ALA A 133 13.00 2.57 17.62
C ALA A 133 13.26 2.30 19.11
N VAL A 134 12.84 1.13 19.61
CA VAL A 134 13.08 0.71 21.00
C VAL A 134 14.58 0.58 21.28
N THR A 135 15.32 -0.06 20.38
CA THR A 135 16.76 -0.29 20.58
C THR A 135 17.57 1.01 20.56
N ALA A 136 17.22 1.95 19.66
CA ALA A 136 17.84 3.27 19.59
C ALA A 136 17.62 4.09 20.87
N GLY A 137 16.43 4.02 21.47
CA GLY A 137 16.14 4.66 22.76
C GLY A 137 17.06 4.17 23.89
N PHE A 138 17.28 2.86 23.98
CA PHE A 138 18.20 2.28 24.96
C PHE A 138 19.67 2.64 24.72
N ALA A 139 20.08 2.87 23.48
CA ALA A 139 21.44 3.32 23.17
C ALA A 139 21.64 4.78 23.64
N ALA A 140 20.71 5.67 23.29
CA ALA A 140 20.75 7.08 23.69
C ALA A 140 20.74 7.24 25.22
N GLN A 141 19.91 6.47 25.93
CA GLN A 141 19.89 6.50 27.39
C GLN A 141 21.24 6.07 28.00
N ARG A 142 21.89 5.04 27.45
CA ARG A 142 23.19 4.57 27.93
C ARG A 142 24.30 5.60 27.75
N GLU A 143 24.27 6.35 26.64
CA GLU A 143 25.24 7.43 26.41
C GLU A 143 25.05 8.57 27.40
N LEU A 144 23.81 9.00 27.66
CA LEU A 144 23.52 10.03 28.67
C LEU A 144 23.95 9.61 30.07
N THR A 145 23.67 8.37 30.48
CA THR A 145 24.12 7.85 31.78
C THR A 145 25.65 7.82 31.88
N ARG A 146 26.35 7.42 30.81
CA ARG A 146 27.83 7.42 30.78
C ARG A 146 28.38 8.85 30.89
N ALA A 147 27.79 9.81 30.19
CA ALA A 147 28.23 11.21 30.21
C ALA A 147 27.96 11.92 31.55
N ALA A 148 26.93 11.52 32.30
CA ALA A 148 26.62 12.10 33.61
C ALA A 148 27.49 11.58 34.77
N LEU A 149 28.18 10.46 34.56
CA LEU A 149 29.04 9.79 35.56
C LEU A 149 30.54 10.05 35.33
N GLY A 150 30.91 10.76 34.26
CA GLY A 150 32.28 11.21 33.97
C GLY A 150 32.39 12.72 34.03
#